data_AF-A0A1S9PGH8-F1
#
_entry.id   AF-A0A1S9PGH8-F1
#
_cell.length_a   1.000
_cell.length_b   1.000
_cell.length_c   1.000
_cell.angle_alpha   90.00
_cell.angle_beta   90.00
_cell.angle_gamma   90.00
#
_symmetry.space_group_name_H-M   'P 1'
#
loop_
_entity.id
_entity.type
_entity.pdbx_description
1 polymer ?
#
loop_
_entity_poly.entity_id
_entity_poly.type
_entity_poly.pdbx_seq_one_letter_code
_entity_poly.pdbx_strand_id
1 'polypeptide(L)'
;MKKQFKTLVLGLAFAWSAPLNSRAQSVTDCIEQLVLDYQKLAGLKSVLSQMYSGYEILSKGYGAVKNVSQGNFSLHQAFLDGLLLVSPAVRKYPRVADIINGQAALFSEYKNAAKRFNSSGRFSPEELQYLSAVYEQLVDASLKNLDKLSMVMGDSQLRMSDAERLAAIDRIFLDSRSQLSYLRKFNGQAGQTVRLRERYAQDKQNVNSLYGINP
;
A
#
# COMPACT_ATOMS: atom_id res chain seq x y z
N MET A 1 -76.62 -16.60 -37.96
CA MET A 1 -75.23 -16.24 -37.60
C MET A 1 -75.11 -15.25 -36.42
N LYS A 2 -76.09 -14.38 -36.13
CA LYS A 2 -76.00 -13.38 -35.03
C LYS A 2 -76.05 -13.94 -33.59
N LYS A 3 -76.67 -15.10 -33.35
CA LYS A 3 -76.76 -15.72 -32.01
C LYS A 3 -75.43 -16.36 -31.56
N GLN A 4 -74.68 -16.97 -32.48
CA GLN A 4 -73.37 -17.56 -32.21
C GLN A 4 -72.28 -16.50 -31.94
N PHE A 5 -72.44 -15.29 -32.48
CA PHE A 5 -71.55 -14.17 -32.19
C PHE A 5 -71.76 -13.58 -30.79
N LYS A 6 -73.01 -13.52 -30.31
CA LYS A 6 -73.32 -13.03 -28.96
C LYS A 6 -72.80 -13.96 -27.87
N THR A 7 -72.85 -15.28 -28.06
CA THR A 7 -72.29 -16.26 -27.11
C THR A 7 -70.76 -16.25 -27.09
N LEU A 8 -70.12 -15.99 -28.23
CA LEU A 8 -68.66 -15.82 -28.31
C LEU A 8 -68.18 -14.55 -27.60
N VAL A 9 -68.92 -13.44 -27.74
CA VAL A 9 -68.63 -12.17 -27.04
C VAL A 9 -68.88 -12.29 -25.53
N LEU A 10 -69.90 -13.04 -25.10
CA LEU A 10 -70.17 -13.26 -23.67
C LEU A 10 -69.08 -14.13 -23.00
N GLY A 11 -68.54 -15.12 -23.72
CA GLY A 11 -67.43 -15.95 -23.25
C GLY A 11 -66.10 -15.19 -23.14
N LEU A 12 -65.85 -14.27 -24.08
CA LEU A 12 -64.67 -13.38 -24.04
C LEU A 12 -64.73 -12.35 -22.91
N ALA A 13 -65.92 -11.87 -22.56
CA ALA A 13 -66.11 -10.97 -21.42
C ALA A 13 -65.87 -11.67 -20.06
N PHE A 14 -66.16 -12.98 -19.97
CA PHE A 14 -65.93 -13.77 -18.75
C PHE A 14 -64.45 -14.13 -18.52
N ALA A 15 -63.65 -14.18 -19.60
CA ALA A 15 -62.20 -14.38 -19.51
C ALA A 15 -61.44 -13.14 -18.98
N TRP A 16 -62.05 -11.94 -19.04
CA TRP A 16 -61.46 -10.72 -18.49
C TRP A 16 -61.78 -10.46 -17.02
N SER A 17 -62.68 -11.22 -16.41
CA SER A 17 -62.98 -11.14 -14.97
C SER A 17 -62.18 -12.14 -14.11
N ALA A 18 -61.18 -12.82 -14.68
CA ALA A 18 -60.29 -13.66 -13.88
C ALA A 18 -59.41 -12.76 -12.99
N PRO A 19 -59.42 -12.94 -11.65
CA PRO A 19 -58.59 -12.13 -10.76
C PRO A 19 -57.12 -12.34 -11.12
N LEU A 20 -56.43 -11.26 -11.44
CA LEU A 20 -54.97 -11.23 -11.52
C LEU A 20 -54.44 -11.54 -10.12
N ASN A 21 -53.74 -12.66 -9.98
CA ASN A 21 -53.11 -13.06 -8.72
C ASN A 21 -52.10 -11.99 -8.31
N SER A 22 -52.53 -11.12 -7.38
CA SER A 22 -51.66 -10.15 -6.73
C SER A 22 -50.69 -10.93 -5.85
N ARG A 23 -49.40 -10.94 -6.19
CA ARG A 23 -48.37 -11.52 -5.33
C ARG A 23 -48.14 -10.60 -4.13
N ALA A 24 -48.95 -10.79 -3.08
CA ALA A 24 -48.61 -10.30 -1.76
C ALA A 24 -47.33 -11.03 -1.30
N GLN A 25 -46.31 -10.28 -0.89
CA GLN A 25 -45.11 -10.85 -0.26
C GLN A 25 -45.56 -11.71 0.92
N SER A 26 -45.28 -13.01 0.87
CA SER A 26 -45.60 -13.92 1.96
C SER A 26 -44.64 -13.67 3.13
N VAL A 27 -45.10 -13.94 4.35
CA VAL A 27 -44.29 -13.83 5.58
C VAL A 27 -42.99 -14.63 5.48
N THR A 28 -42.98 -15.71 4.69
CA THR A 28 -41.79 -16.51 4.37
C THR A 28 -40.70 -15.72 3.64
N ASP A 29 -41.07 -14.91 2.64
CA ASP A 29 -40.12 -14.12 1.85
C ASP A 29 -39.48 -13.04 2.71
N CYS A 30 -40.26 -12.44 3.61
CA CYS A 30 -39.78 -11.44 4.57
C CYS A 30 -38.76 -12.05 5.55
N ILE A 31 -38.99 -13.27 6.03
CA ILE A 31 -38.03 -13.99 6.90
C ILE A 31 -36.74 -14.33 6.16
N GLU A 32 -36.82 -14.79 4.90
CA GLU A 32 -35.64 -15.05 4.08
C GLU A 32 -34.81 -13.77 3.83
N GLN A 33 -35.49 -12.66 3.55
CA GLN A 33 -34.85 -11.37 3.35
C GLN A 33 -34.14 -10.88 4.63
N LEU A 34 -34.78 -11.05 5.79
CA LEU A 34 -34.23 -10.64 7.08
C LEU A 34 -32.99 -11.48 7.47
N VAL A 35 -33.00 -12.78 7.14
CA VAL A 35 -31.83 -13.66 7.29
C VAL A 35 -30.68 -13.22 6.37
N LEU A 36 -30.99 -12.89 5.10
CA LEU A 36 -30.00 -12.40 4.14
C LEU A 36 -29.39 -11.07 4.59
N ASP A 37 -30.20 -10.15 5.11
CA ASP A 37 -29.74 -8.85 5.60
C ASP A 37 -28.91 -8.98 6.88
N TYR A 38 -29.25 -9.93 7.76
CA TYR A 38 -28.41 -10.28 8.90
C TYR A 38 -27.03 -10.80 8.46
N GLN A 39 -26.96 -11.66 7.45
CA GLN A 39 -25.69 -12.16 6.89
C GLN A 39 -24.85 -11.03 6.28
N LYS A 40 -25.48 -10.13 5.51
CA LYS A 40 -24.80 -8.94 4.96
C LYS A 40 -24.24 -8.04 6.07
N LEU A 41 -25.03 -7.79 7.12
CA LEU A 41 -24.61 -6.98 8.26
C LEU A 41 -23.43 -7.62 9.01
N ALA A 42 -23.47 -8.94 9.21
CA ALA A 42 -22.37 -9.68 9.83
C ALA A 42 -21.08 -9.59 8.98
N GLY A 43 -21.20 -9.70 7.65
CA GLY A 43 -20.09 -9.51 6.72
C GLY A 43 -19.48 -8.10 6.79
N LEU A 44 -20.32 -7.06 6.78
CA LEU A 44 -19.88 -5.67 6.90
C LEU A 44 -19.18 -5.40 8.25
N LYS A 45 -19.70 -5.95 9.35
CA LYS A 45 -19.04 -5.85 10.67
C LYS A 45 -17.68 -6.54 10.70
N SER A 46 -17.55 -7.69 10.04
CA SER A 46 -16.27 -8.39 9.92
C SER A 46 -15.24 -7.56 9.15
N VAL A 47 -15.63 -7.00 7.98
CA VAL A 47 -14.76 -6.11 7.19
C VAL A 47 -14.36 -4.87 7.99
N LEU A 48 -15.31 -4.24 8.70
CA LEU A 48 -15.04 -3.08 9.54
C LEU A 48 -14.01 -3.42 10.64
N SER A 49 -14.16 -4.57 11.30
CA SER A 49 -13.22 -5.06 12.31
C SER A 49 -11.81 -5.26 11.73
N GLN A 50 -11.72 -5.89 10.55
CA GLN A 50 -10.45 -6.08 9.85
C GLN A 50 -9.81 -4.73 9.45
N MET A 51 -10.60 -3.75 9.03
CA MET A 51 -10.11 -2.39 8.73
C MET A 51 -9.56 -1.70 9.98
N TYR A 52 -10.24 -1.80 11.13
CA TYR A 52 -9.76 -1.22 12.39
C TYR A 52 -8.46 -1.89 12.86
N SER A 53 -8.40 -3.21 12.80
CA SER A 53 -7.19 -3.97 13.17
C SER A 53 -6.02 -3.65 12.24
N GLY A 54 -6.27 -3.57 10.94
CA GLY A 54 -5.29 -3.13 9.95
C GLY A 54 -4.79 -1.71 10.22
N TYR A 55 -5.68 -0.77 10.53
CA TYR A 55 -5.30 0.60 10.89
C TYR A 55 -4.45 0.65 12.16
N GLU A 56 -4.79 -0.13 13.20
CA GLU A 56 -4.03 -0.18 14.43
C GLU A 56 -2.61 -0.71 14.21
N ILE A 57 -2.49 -1.83 13.48
CA ILE A 57 -1.19 -2.43 13.12
C ILE A 57 -0.37 -1.46 12.28
N LEU A 58 -0.97 -0.81 11.28
CA LEU A 58 -0.29 0.18 10.45
C LEU A 58 0.14 1.40 11.27
N SER A 59 -0.69 1.89 12.20
CA SER A 59 -0.33 3.01 13.05
C SER A 59 0.84 2.67 13.98
N LYS A 60 0.88 1.43 14.49
CA LYS A 60 1.93 0.92 15.37
C LYS A 60 3.22 0.65 14.59
N GLY A 61 3.14 0.01 13.42
CA GLY A 61 4.27 -0.21 12.52
C GLY A 61 4.84 1.11 12.01
N TYR A 62 4.01 2.00 11.49
CA TYR A 62 4.44 3.35 11.11
C TYR A 62 5.01 4.13 12.30
N GLY A 63 4.44 3.99 13.50
CA GLY A 63 4.96 4.61 14.72
C GLY A 63 6.33 4.05 15.12
N ALA A 64 6.51 2.74 15.06
CA ALA A 64 7.77 2.07 15.34
C ALA A 64 8.84 2.46 14.31
N VAL A 65 8.52 2.40 13.01
CA VAL A 65 9.41 2.84 11.93
C VAL A 65 9.70 4.33 12.04
N LYS A 66 8.70 5.17 12.30
CA LYS A 66 8.90 6.61 12.50
C LYS A 66 9.76 6.89 13.72
N ASN A 67 9.63 6.16 14.81
CA ASN A 67 10.42 6.38 16.03
C ASN A 67 11.85 5.85 15.89
N VAL A 68 12.04 4.68 15.26
CA VAL A 68 13.37 4.15 14.91
C VAL A 68 14.03 5.07 13.88
N SER A 69 13.30 5.46 12.84
CA SER A 69 13.78 6.39 11.82
C SER A 69 14.08 7.75 12.43
N GLN A 70 13.18 8.40 13.17
CA GLN A 70 13.41 9.73 13.74
C GLN A 70 14.46 9.74 14.86
N GLY A 71 14.47 8.73 15.73
CA GLY A 71 15.45 8.58 16.81
C GLY A 71 16.86 8.33 16.28
N ASN A 72 16.99 7.50 15.23
CA ASN A 72 18.25 7.34 14.52
C ASN A 72 18.56 8.55 13.61
N PHE A 73 17.58 9.24 13.03
CA PHE A 73 17.82 10.37 12.10
C PHE A 73 18.30 11.63 12.82
N SER A 74 17.86 11.92 14.05
CA SER A 74 18.45 13.02 14.83
C SER A 74 19.89 12.71 15.24
N LEU A 75 20.19 11.45 15.59
CA LEU A 75 21.56 10.95 15.77
C LEU A 75 22.37 10.97 14.46
N HIS A 76 21.75 10.68 13.33
CA HIS A 76 22.42 10.60 12.03
C HIS A 76 22.56 11.96 11.34
N GLN A 77 21.68 12.92 11.60
CA GLN A 77 21.87 14.30 11.18
C GLN A 77 23.01 14.91 11.97
N ALA A 78 23.07 14.70 13.29
CA ALA A 78 24.23 15.06 14.11
C ALA A 78 25.52 14.29 13.71
N PHE A 79 25.41 13.03 13.27
CA PHE A 79 26.52 12.24 12.73
C PHE A 79 27.01 12.75 11.37
N LEU A 80 26.09 13.11 10.45
CA LEU A 80 26.42 13.70 9.14
C LEU A 80 27.02 15.11 9.31
N ASP A 81 26.49 15.89 10.25
CA ASP A 81 27.03 17.20 10.65
C ASP A 81 28.41 17.04 11.33
N GLY A 82 28.59 15.99 12.14
CA GLY A 82 29.86 15.62 12.77
C GLY A 82 30.89 15.03 11.79
N LEU A 83 30.44 14.42 10.69
CA LEU A 83 31.31 13.89 9.64
C LEU A 83 32.00 15.00 8.84
N LEU A 84 31.34 16.16 8.72
CA LEU A 84 31.93 17.37 8.12
C LEU A 84 33.11 17.92 8.95
N LEU A 85 33.25 17.48 10.20
CA LEU A 85 34.31 17.87 11.14
C LEU A 85 35.54 16.96 11.14
N VAL A 86 35.56 15.82 10.42
CA VAL A 86 36.70 14.87 10.45
C VAL A 86 37.49 14.83 9.13
N SER A 87 38.81 14.99 9.24
CA SER A 87 39.93 14.80 8.29
C SER A 87 39.80 15.30 6.82
N PRO A 88 40.65 16.25 6.36
CA PRO A 88 40.72 16.74 4.98
C PRO A 88 41.01 15.68 3.90
N ALA A 89 41.58 14.53 4.27
CA ALA A 89 41.88 13.44 3.34
C ALA A 89 40.63 12.67 2.90
N VAL A 90 39.64 12.55 3.78
CA VAL A 90 38.38 11.80 3.55
C VAL A 90 37.35 12.65 2.79
N ARG A 91 37.36 13.98 2.97
CA ARG A 91 36.57 14.94 2.17
C ARG A 91 36.86 14.85 0.66
N LYS A 92 38.04 14.34 0.28
CA LYS A 92 38.48 14.25 -1.10
C LYS A 92 38.02 12.98 -1.82
N TYR A 93 37.55 11.94 -1.11
CA TYR A 93 37.12 10.72 -1.78
C TYR A 93 35.65 10.84 -2.24
N PRO A 94 35.38 10.91 -3.57
CA PRO A 94 34.07 11.28 -4.08
C PRO A 94 32.94 10.31 -3.65
N ARG A 95 33.30 9.03 -3.45
CA ARG A 95 32.33 7.98 -3.10
C ARG A 95 31.68 8.17 -1.75
N VAL A 96 32.34 8.83 -0.80
CA VAL A 96 31.75 9.11 0.52
C VAL A 96 30.54 10.02 0.36
N ALA A 97 30.68 11.10 -0.41
CA ALA A 97 29.58 12.01 -0.72
C ALA A 97 28.47 11.30 -1.50
N ASP A 98 28.83 10.47 -2.48
CA ASP A 98 27.84 9.68 -3.23
C ASP A 98 27.02 8.74 -2.33
N ILE A 99 27.67 8.06 -1.37
CA ILE A 99 26.99 7.21 -0.38
C ILE A 99 26.01 8.04 0.43
N ILE A 100 26.46 9.15 1.02
CA ILE A 100 25.62 10.01 1.85
C ILE A 100 24.40 10.52 1.07
N ASN A 101 24.62 11.02 -0.14
CA ASN A 101 23.55 11.49 -1.01
C ASN A 101 22.59 10.36 -1.41
N GLY A 102 23.12 9.18 -1.70
CA GLY A 102 22.34 7.98 -1.99
C GLY A 102 21.45 7.56 -0.82
N GLN A 103 21.97 7.60 0.42
CA GLN A 103 21.19 7.31 1.61
C GLN A 103 20.11 8.37 1.85
N ALA A 104 20.43 9.65 1.74
CA ALA A 104 19.44 10.72 1.86
C ALA A 104 18.30 10.59 0.83
N ALA A 105 18.64 10.24 -0.42
CA ALA A 105 17.66 9.95 -1.46
C ALA A 105 16.80 8.74 -1.11
N LEU A 106 17.39 7.64 -0.63
CA LEU A 106 16.69 6.45 -0.18
C LEU A 106 15.66 6.79 0.90
N PHE A 107 16.07 7.55 1.93
CA PHE A 107 15.20 7.98 3.02
C PHE A 107 14.05 8.90 2.55
N SER A 108 14.34 9.85 1.65
CA SER A 108 13.31 10.72 1.11
C SER A 108 12.30 9.94 0.24
N GLU A 109 12.80 9.08 -0.64
CA GLU A 109 11.99 8.33 -1.60
C GLU A 109 11.08 7.29 -0.93
N TYR A 110 11.57 6.52 0.06
CA TYR A 110 10.71 5.57 0.77
C TYR A 110 9.60 6.29 1.53
N LYS A 111 9.90 7.39 2.23
CA LYS A 111 8.92 8.13 3.03
C LYS A 111 7.81 8.69 2.16
N ASN A 112 8.17 9.25 1.01
CA ASN A 112 7.22 9.76 0.03
C ASN A 112 6.38 8.63 -0.58
N ALA A 113 7.00 7.49 -0.94
CA ALA A 113 6.31 6.34 -1.49
C ALA A 113 5.34 5.70 -0.47
N ALA A 114 5.78 5.47 0.76
CA ALA A 114 4.98 4.91 1.84
C ALA A 114 3.76 5.79 2.14
N LYS A 115 3.94 7.12 2.24
CA LYS A 115 2.83 8.06 2.40
C LYS A 115 1.83 7.94 1.25
N ARG A 116 2.31 7.94 0.00
CA ARG A 116 1.48 7.85 -1.20
C ARG A 116 0.68 6.53 -1.25
N PHE A 117 1.31 5.40 -0.93
CA PHE A 117 0.66 4.11 -0.98
C PHE A 117 -0.37 3.95 0.13
N ASN A 118 -0.07 4.42 1.35
CA ASN A 118 -1.03 4.45 2.44
C ASN A 118 -2.25 5.34 2.11
N SER A 119 -2.04 6.51 1.52
CA SER A 119 -3.14 7.41 1.14
C SER A 119 -3.93 6.97 -0.09
N SER A 120 -3.43 6.01 -0.89
CA SER A 120 -4.09 5.61 -2.14
C SER A 120 -5.41 4.87 -1.92
N GLY A 121 -5.57 4.19 -0.77
CA GLY A 121 -6.70 3.30 -0.52
C GLY A 121 -6.78 2.11 -1.51
N ARG A 122 -5.71 1.82 -2.26
CA ARG A 122 -5.67 0.75 -3.26
C ARG A 122 -4.98 -0.52 -2.79
N PHE A 123 -4.38 -0.51 -1.61
CA PHE A 123 -3.75 -1.68 -1.00
C PHE A 123 -4.57 -2.17 0.20
N SER A 124 -4.61 -3.47 0.39
CA SER A 124 -5.17 -4.07 1.60
C SER A 124 -4.24 -3.83 2.81
N PRO A 125 -4.73 -4.01 4.05
CA PRO A 125 -3.89 -3.91 5.24
C PRO A 125 -2.66 -4.85 5.20
N GLU A 126 -2.84 -6.08 4.72
CA GLU A 126 -1.78 -7.08 4.62
C GLU A 126 -0.71 -6.67 3.59
N GLU A 127 -1.13 -6.08 2.47
CA GLU A 127 -0.21 -5.56 1.46
C GLU A 127 0.58 -4.35 1.98
N LEU A 128 -0.08 -3.44 2.72
CA LEU A 128 0.59 -2.32 3.37
C LEU A 128 1.58 -2.79 4.44
N GLN A 129 1.26 -3.87 5.16
CA GLN A 129 2.19 -4.50 6.10
C GLN A 129 3.41 -5.07 5.37
N TYR A 130 3.21 -5.77 4.24
CA TYR A 130 4.31 -6.27 3.41
C TYR A 130 5.20 -5.13 2.90
N LEU A 131 4.61 -4.05 2.35
CA LEU A 131 5.37 -2.87 1.92
C LEU A 131 6.21 -2.30 3.08
N SER A 132 5.62 -2.21 4.28
CA SER A 132 6.30 -1.70 5.46
C SER A 132 7.50 -2.56 5.86
N ALA A 133 7.34 -3.90 5.88
CA ALA A 133 8.42 -4.83 6.21
C ALA A 133 9.59 -4.75 5.21
N VAL A 134 9.30 -4.59 3.91
CA VAL A 134 10.35 -4.40 2.89
C VAL A 134 11.09 -3.08 3.11
N TYR A 135 10.39 -2.00 3.44
CA TYR A 135 11.03 -0.72 3.74
C TYR A 135 11.87 -0.77 5.02
N GLU A 136 11.40 -1.43 6.07
CA GLU A 136 12.14 -1.67 7.31
C GLU A 136 13.47 -2.37 7.04
N GLN A 137 13.41 -3.50 6.33
CA GLN A 137 14.62 -4.27 5.99
C GLN A 137 15.62 -3.43 5.17
N LEU A 138 15.11 -2.61 4.24
CA LEU A 138 15.97 -1.77 3.41
C LEU A 138 16.62 -0.64 4.21
N VAL A 139 15.85 0.01 5.10
CA VAL A 139 16.34 1.06 5.98
C VAL A 139 17.40 0.50 6.93
N ASP A 140 17.14 -0.64 7.57
CA ASP A 140 18.11 -1.29 8.45
C ASP A 140 19.41 -1.65 7.72
N ALA A 141 19.31 -2.15 6.48
CA ALA A 141 20.48 -2.45 5.66
C ALA A 141 21.24 -1.19 5.24
N SER A 142 20.54 -0.07 5.01
CA SER A 142 21.12 1.24 4.72
C SER A 142 21.87 1.80 5.94
N LEU A 143 21.30 1.68 7.14
CA LEU A 143 21.92 2.12 8.39
C LEU A 143 23.21 1.34 8.67
N LYS A 144 23.21 0.01 8.49
CA LYS A 144 24.42 -0.82 8.61
C LYS A 144 25.54 -0.38 7.66
N ASN A 145 25.20 0.13 6.47
CA ASN A 145 26.19 0.66 5.54
C ASN A 145 26.80 1.98 6.03
N LEU A 146 26.01 2.83 6.70
CA LEU A 146 26.52 4.04 7.35
C LEU A 146 27.41 3.72 8.56
N ASP A 147 27.05 2.70 9.36
CA ASP A 147 27.88 2.26 10.48
C ASP A 147 29.24 1.73 9.99
N LYS A 148 29.25 0.91 8.94
CA LYS A 148 30.49 0.44 8.30
C LYS A 148 31.31 1.62 7.77
N LEU A 149 30.67 2.59 7.12
CA LEU A 149 31.34 3.77 6.61
C LEU A 149 32.00 4.55 7.75
N SER A 150 31.27 4.74 8.86
CA SER A 150 31.79 5.35 10.09
C SER A 150 33.03 4.64 10.61
N MET A 151 32.99 3.31 10.71
CA MET A 151 34.13 2.50 11.18
C MET A 151 35.35 2.64 10.27
N VAL A 152 35.14 2.66 8.94
CA VAL A 152 36.24 2.79 7.97
C VAL A 152 36.83 4.21 7.94
N MET A 153 36.03 5.23 8.25
CA MET A 153 36.49 6.62 8.33
C MET A 153 37.07 7.00 9.71
N GLY A 154 36.72 6.27 10.77
CA GLY A 154 37.22 6.48 12.12
C GLY A 154 38.68 6.02 12.29
N ASP A 155 39.44 6.73 13.12
CA ASP A 155 40.90 6.67 13.07
C ASP A 155 41.56 5.55 13.92
N SER A 156 40.82 4.71 14.66
CA SER A 156 41.44 3.97 15.78
C SER A 156 41.16 2.47 15.91
N GLN A 157 40.31 1.84 15.10
CA GLN A 157 39.90 0.44 15.38
C GLN A 157 40.28 -0.60 14.34
N LEU A 158 40.67 -0.22 13.13
CA LEU A 158 40.97 -1.17 12.06
C LEU A 158 42.46 -1.09 11.72
N ARG A 159 43.17 -2.22 11.89
CA ARG A 159 44.52 -2.47 11.34
C ARG A 159 44.50 -2.56 9.80
N MET A 160 43.69 -1.75 9.14
CA MET A 160 43.52 -1.70 7.69
C MET A 160 44.49 -0.69 7.09
N SER A 161 45.15 -1.10 6.02
CA SER A 161 45.89 -0.21 5.13
C SER A 161 44.95 0.75 4.39
N ASP A 162 45.50 1.85 3.88
CA ASP A 162 44.72 2.84 3.12
C ASP A 162 44.02 2.22 1.89
N ALA A 163 44.67 1.27 1.21
CA ALA A 163 44.08 0.56 0.07
C ALA A 163 42.87 -0.30 0.48
N GLU A 164 42.95 -0.97 1.62
CA GLU A 164 41.83 -1.74 2.16
C GLU A 164 40.68 -0.85 2.58
N ARG A 165 40.96 0.33 3.15
CA ARG A 165 39.94 1.33 3.51
C ARG A 165 39.20 1.82 2.27
N LEU A 166 39.92 2.21 1.21
CA LEU A 166 39.30 2.65 -0.04
C LEU A 166 38.45 1.54 -0.68
N ALA A 167 38.95 0.30 -0.71
CA ALA A 167 38.19 -0.85 -1.21
C ALA A 167 36.92 -1.12 -0.37
N ALA A 168 36.98 -0.92 0.95
CA ALA A 168 35.81 -1.02 1.81
C ALA A 168 34.77 0.07 1.50
N ILE A 169 35.20 1.32 1.28
CA ILE A 169 34.30 2.41 0.87
C ILE A 169 33.66 2.09 -0.48
N ASP A 170 34.40 1.54 -1.45
CA ASP A 170 33.83 1.17 -2.75
C ASP A 170 32.76 0.08 -2.63
N ARG A 171 32.97 -0.92 -1.76
CA ARG A 171 31.95 -1.95 -1.48
C ARG A 171 30.69 -1.33 -0.87
N ILE A 172 30.86 -0.44 0.12
CA ILE A 172 29.74 0.26 0.75
C ILE A 172 28.97 1.11 -0.28
N PHE A 173 29.69 1.76 -1.20
CA PHE A 173 29.10 2.52 -2.30
C PHE A 173 28.26 1.64 -3.23
N LEU A 174 28.78 0.48 -3.64
CA LEU A 174 28.04 -0.45 -4.49
C LEU A 174 26.79 -0.97 -3.79
N ASP A 175 26.90 -1.33 -2.51
CA ASP A 175 25.76 -1.79 -1.70
C ASP A 175 24.68 -0.70 -1.57
N SER A 176 25.07 0.54 -1.25
CA SER A 176 24.16 1.69 -1.15
C SER A 176 23.45 1.97 -2.48
N ARG A 177 24.18 1.93 -3.60
CA ARG A 177 23.60 2.11 -4.93
C ARG A 177 22.62 1.00 -5.29
N SER A 178 22.95 -0.25 -4.93
CA SER A 178 22.07 -1.40 -5.15
C SER A 178 20.77 -1.27 -4.37
N GLN A 179 20.85 -0.87 -3.08
CA GLN A 179 19.69 -0.61 -2.22
C GLN A 179 18.77 0.47 -2.80
N LEU A 180 19.33 1.60 -3.23
CA LEU A 180 18.54 2.68 -3.85
C LEU A 180 17.89 2.24 -5.17
N SER A 181 18.61 1.48 -6.00
CA SER A 181 18.08 0.92 -7.24
C SER A 181 16.91 -0.04 -6.97
N TYR A 182 17.07 -0.93 -5.99
CA TYR A 182 16.02 -1.84 -5.54
C TYR A 182 14.78 -1.07 -5.06
N LEU A 183 14.96 -0.05 -4.21
CA LEU A 183 13.86 0.79 -3.73
C LEU A 183 13.06 1.39 -4.88
N ARG A 184 13.76 1.99 -5.85
CA ARG A 184 13.13 2.63 -7.00
C ARG A 184 12.35 1.64 -7.85
N LYS A 185 12.93 0.46 -8.10
CA LYS A 185 12.25 -0.63 -8.82
C LYS A 185 11.00 -1.08 -8.08
N PHE A 186 11.11 -1.34 -6.78
CA PHE A 186 10.01 -1.78 -5.93
C PHE A 186 8.88 -0.74 -5.88
N ASN A 187 9.22 0.54 -5.65
CA ASN A 187 8.27 1.65 -5.69
C ASN A 187 7.63 1.82 -7.07
N GLY A 188 8.39 1.57 -8.14
CA GLY A 188 7.87 1.57 -9.51
C GLY A 188 6.83 0.48 -9.73
N GLN A 189 7.08 -0.73 -9.24
CA GLN A 189 6.15 -1.87 -9.32
C GLN A 189 4.89 -1.62 -8.49
N ALA A 190 5.02 -1.20 -7.22
CA ALA A 190 3.89 -0.85 -6.38
C ALA A 190 3.05 0.28 -6.99
N GLY A 191 3.70 1.30 -7.57
CA GLY A 191 3.02 2.37 -8.29
C GLY A 191 2.27 1.89 -9.54
N GLN A 192 2.77 0.88 -10.26
CA GLN A 192 2.04 0.27 -11.37
C GLN A 192 0.78 -0.45 -10.87
N THR A 193 0.88 -1.20 -9.77
CA THR A 193 -0.27 -1.89 -9.16
C THR A 193 -1.38 -0.90 -8.78
N VAL A 194 -1.03 0.24 -8.18
CA VAL A 194 -2.00 1.31 -7.87
C VAL A 194 -2.74 1.76 -9.14
N ARG A 195 -2.00 2.12 -10.20
CA ARG A 195 -2.60 2.59 -11.46
C ARG A 195 -3.50 1.55 -12.11
N LEU A 196 -3.09 0.27 -12.08
CA LEU A 196 -3.92 -0.82 -12.60
C LEU A 196 -5.23 -0.93 -11.82
N ARG A 197 -5.16 -0.94 -10.49
CA ARG A 197 -6.35 -1.01 -9.63
C ARG A 197 -7.27 0.20 -9.76
N GLU A 198 -6.71 1.39 -9.96
CA GLU A 198 -7.49 2.59 -10.27
C GLU A 198 -8.25 2.46 -11.59
N ARG A 199 -7.60 1.98 -12.65
CA ARG A 199 -8.26 1.71 -13.94
C ARG A 199 -9.37 0.68 -13.81
N TYR A 200 -9.11 -0.44 -13.14
CA TYR A 200 -10.14 -1.46 -12.90
C TYR A 200 -11.35 -0.91 -12.12
N ALA A 201 -11.11 -0.04 -11.14
CA ALA A 201 -12.20 0.59 -10.39
C ALA A 201 -13.02 1.53 -11.28
N GLN A 202 -12.37 2.31 -12.14
CA GLN A 202 -13.03 3.20 -13.12
C GLN A 202 -13.81 2.41 -14.16
N ASP A 203 -13.21 1.37 -14.74
CA ASP A 203 -13.85 0.52 -15.74
C ASP A 203 -15.11 -0.16 -15.16
N LYS A 204 -15.02 -0.63 -13.91
CA LYS A 204 -16.19 -1.18 -13.21
C LYS A 204 -17.30 -0.15 -13.03
N GLN A 205 -16.97 1.09 -12.69
CA GLN A 205 -17.96 2.17 -12.59
C GLN A 205 -18.58 2.49 -13.95
N ASN A 206 -17.77 2.55 -15.01
CA ASN A 206 -18.25 2.80 -16.37
C ASN A 206 -19.22 1.70 -16.82
N VAL A 207 -18.85 0.43 -16.64
CA VAL A 207 -19.71 -0.72 -16.95
C VAL A 207 -21.01 -0.66 -16.14
N ASN A 208 -20.94 -0.41 -14.83
CA ASN A 208 -22.14 -0.28 -14.00
C ASN A 208 -23.07 0.84 -14.50
N SER A 209 -22.53 1.99 -14.90
CA SER A 209 -23.31 3.10 -15.45
C SER A 209 -23.96 2.76 -16.80
N LEU A 210 -23.28 1.99 -17.66
CA LEU A 210 -23.81 1.54 -18.95
C LEU A 210 -24.97 0.55 -18.78
N TYR A 211 -24.88 -0.34 -17.79
CA TYR A 211 -25.94 -1.32 -17.49
C TYR A 211 -27.01 -0.79 -16.53
N GLY A 212 -26.95 0.47 -16.11
CA GLY A 212 -27.91 1.07 -15.16
C GLY A 212 -27.89 0.45 -13.77
N ILE A 213 -26.83 -0.28 -13.42
CA ILE A 213 -26.62 -0.88 -12.09
C ILE A 213 -26.02 0.22 -11.20
N ASN A 214 -26.86 1.17 -10.80
CA ASN A 214 -26.51 2.13 -9.76
C ASN A 214 -26.59 1.41 -8.40
N PRO A 215 -25.54 1.48 -7.56
CA PRO A 215 -25.54 0.93 -6.21
C PRO A 215 -26.54 1.63 -5.28
#